data_AF-A0A737C384-F1
#
_entry.id   AF-A0A737C384-F1
#
_cell.length_a   1.000
_cell.length_b   1.000
_cell.length_c   1.000
_cell.angle_alpha   90.00
_cell.angle_beta   90.00
_cell.angle_gamma   90.00
#
_symmetry.space_group_name_H-M   'P 1'
#
loop_
_entity.id
_entity.type
_entity.pdbx_description
1 polymer ?
#
loop_
_entity_poly.entity_id
_entity_poly.type
_entity_poly.pdbx_seq_one_letter_code
_entity_poly.pdbx_strand_id
1 'polypeptide(L)' 'MNYSGNEELRQDIAVLSNDMSELHQRIKLLEQKYRWNSKELTQNVAGQTLRIANEKFAQLYRDIYEVDLAFSD' A
#
# COMPACT_ATOMS: atom_id res chain seq x y z
N MET A 1 22.82 -16.21 7.14
CA MET A 1 21.46 -15.70 6.86
C MET A 1 20.64 -16.86 6.32
N ASN A 2 19.39 -17.03 6.72
CA ASN A 2 18.56 -18.20 6.36
C ASN A 2 18.24 -18.32 4.86
N TYR A 3 18.64 -17.34 4.04
CA TYR A 3 18.30 -17.24 2.62
C TYR A 3 19.51 -17.04 1.70
N SER A 4 20.69 -17.55 2.07
CA SER A 4 21.85 -17.56 1.16
C SER A 4 21.49 -18.23 -0.18
N GLY A 5 21.67 -17.51 -1.30
CA GLY A 5 21.32 -17.97 -2.64
C GLY A 5 19.97 -17.49 -3.19
N ASN A 6 19.24 -16.67 -2.41
CA ASN A 6 17.96 -16.06 -2.83
C ASN A 6 18.05 -14.52 -2.80
N GLU A 7 19.22 -13.94 -3.09
CA GLU A 7 19.42 -12.49 -3.06
C GLU A 7 18.50 -11.74 -4.02
N GLU A 8 18.25 -12.29 -5.22
CA GLU A 8 17.33 -11.71 -6.21
C GLU A 8 15.88 -11.68 -5.68
N LEU A 9 15.38 -12.79 -5.14
CA LEU A 9 14.05 -12.86 -4.54
C LEU A 9 13.87 -11.85 -3.41
N ARG A 10 14.89 -11.70 -2.54
CA ARG A 10 14.84 -10.71 -1.46
C ARG A 10 14.77 -9.28 -2.00
N GLN A 11 15.53 -8.99 -3.04
CA GLN A 11 15.51 -7.68 -3.69
C GLN A 11 14.16 -7.40 -4.34
N ASP A 12 13.58 -8.37 -5.05
CA ASP A 12 12.28 -8.22 -5.71
C ASP A 12 11.16 -7.95 -4.70
N ILE A 13 11.13 -8.70 -3.60
CA ILE A 13 10.14 -8.50 -2.53
C ILE A 13 10.33 -7.15 -1.84
N ALA A 14 11.57 -6.73 -1.56
CA ALA A 14 11.83 -5.44 -0.95
C ALA A 14 11.40 -4.27 -1.85
N VAL A 15 11.63 -4.36 -3.17
CA VAL A 15 11.15 -3.37 -4.14
C VAL A 15 9.62 -3.32 -4.14
N LEU A 16 8.97 -4.47 -4.22
CA LEU A 16 7.50 -4.54 -4.21
C LEU A 16 6.90 -3.97 -2.91
N SER A 17 7.46 -4.32 -1.76
CA SER A 17 7.05 -3.81 -0.44
C SER A 17 7.14 -2.27 -0.37
N ASN A 18 8.23 -1.71 -0.90
CA ASN A 18 8.42 -0.26 -0.97
C ASN A 18 7.43 0.44 -1.91
N ASP A 19 7.24 -0.09 -3.12
CA ASP A 19 6.27 0.45 -4.10
C ASP A 19 4.85 0.46 -3.52
N MET A 20 4.49 -0.63 -2.81
CA MET A 20 3.20 -0.73 -2.16
C MET A 20 3.04 0.25 -0.98
N SER A 21 4.10 0.46 -0.19
CA SER A 21 4.11 1.45 0.88
C SER A 21 3.87 2.86 0.32
N GLU A 22 4.56 3.23 -0.76
CA GLU A 22 4.37 4.52 -1.42
C GLU A 22 2.95 4.67 -1.97
N LEU A 23 2.42 3.64 -2.64
CA LEU A 23 1.06 3.66 -3.16
C LEU A 23 0.01 3.81 -2.05
N HIS A 24 0.18 3.11 -0.92
CA HIS A 24 -0.69 3.23 0.25
C HIS A 24 -0.72 4.67 0.79
N GLN A 25 0.45 5.31 0.90
CA GLN A 25 0.55 6.70 1.34
C GLN A 25 -0.16 7.64 0.36
N ARG A 26 0.04 7.46 -0.94
CA ARG A 26 -0.64 8.26 -1.98
C ARG A 26 -2.16 8.12 -1.90
N ILE A 27 -2.68 6.89 -1.75
CA ILE A 27 -4.12 6.63 -1.59
C ILE A 27 -4.66 7.34 -0.34
N LYS A 28 -3.97 7.25 0.80
CA LYS A 28 -4.38 7.92 2.04
C LYS A 28 -4.43 9.44 1.91
N LEU A 29 -3.43 10.05 1.26
CA LEU A 29 -3.38 11.49 1.05
C LEU A 29 -4.54 11.96 0.17
N LEU A 30 -4.85 11.22 -0.90
CA LEU A 30 -5.99 11.52 -1.77
C LEU A 30 -7.33 11.30 -1.04
N GLU A 31 -7.46 10.20 -0.29
CA GLU A 31 -8.65 9.94 0.54
C GLU A 31 -8.88 11.12 1.48
N GLN A 32 -7.86 11.56 2.22
CA GLN A 32 -7.95 12.70 3.12
C GLN A 32 -8.33 13.99 2.39
N LYS A 33 -7.73 14.25 1.23
CA LYS A 33 -8.00 15.46 0.42
C LYS A 33 -9.46 15.54 -0.04
N TYR A 34 -10.06 14.43 -0.43
CA TYR A 34 -11.40 14.42 -1.02
C TYR A 34 -12.51 14.07 -0.03
N ARG A 35 -12.18 13.45 1.11
CA ARG A 35 -13.14 13.07 2.16
C ARG A 35 -13.54 14.24 3.04
N TRP A 36 -12.61 15.13 3.36
CA TRP A 36 -12.88 16.28 4.22
C TRP A 36 -13.21 17.50 3.35
N ASN A 37 -14.44 18.00 3.50
CA ASN A 37 -14.88 19.31 2.99
C ASN A 37 -15.32 19.42 1.52
N SER A 38 -15.62 18.30 0.86
CA SER A 38 -16.29 18.38 -0.45
C SER A 38 -17.80 18.61 -0.30
N LYS A 39 -18.29 19.79 -0.68
CA LYS A 39 -19.72 19.98 -1.01
C LYS A 39 -20.06 19.47 -2.42
N GLU A 40 -19.05 19.02 -3.17
CA GLU A 40 -19.18 18.58 -4.54
C GLU A 40 -19.42 17.06 -4.58
N LEU A 41 -20.46 16.62 -5.31
CA LEU A 41 -20.78 15.20 -5.43
C LEU A 41 -19.61 14.39 -5.99
N THR A 42 -18.92 14.91 -7.01
CA THR A 42 -17.79 14.27 -7.69
C THR A 42 -16.65 13.92 -6.73
N GLN A 43 -16.24 14.87 -5.92
CA GLN A 43 -15.17 14.69 -4.94
C GLN A 43 -15.60 13.73 -3.80
N ASN A 44 -16.86 13.73 -3.39
CA ASN A 44 -17.36 12.77 -2.40
C ASN A 44 -17.31 11.33 -2.94
N VAL A 45 -17.73 11.12 -4.19
CA VAL A 45 -17.66 9.80 -4.86
C VAL A 45 -16.21 9.34 -4.98
N ALA A 46 -15.28 10.25 -5.36
CA ALA A 46 -13.85 9.95 -5.41
C ALA A 46 -13.30 9.56 -4.03
N GLY A 47 -13.60 10.34 -2.97
CA GLY A 47 -13.17 10.06 -1.60
C GLY A 47 -13.70 8.73 -1.06
N GLN A 48 -14.97 8.40 -1.32
CA GLN A 48 -15.53 7.10 -0.95
C GLN A 48 -14.86 5.94 -1.69
N THR A 49 -14.59 6.11 -2.99
CA THR A 49 -13.90 5.11 -3.81
C THR A 49 -12.48 4.88 -3.31
N LEU A 50 -11.76 5.94 -2.97
CA LEU A 50 -10.42 5.89 -2.40
C LEU A 50 -10.40 5.19 -1.04
N ARG A 51 -11.38 5.44 -0.17
CA ARG A 51 -11.52 4.71 1.10
C ARG A 51 -11.68 3.20 0.88
N ILE A 52 -12.58 2.80 -0.03
CA ILE A 52 -12.80 1.39 -0.36
C ILE A 52 -11.53 0.76 -0.95
N ALA A 53 -10.82 1.48 -1.83
CA ALA A 53 -9.55 1.04 -2.38
C ALA A 53 -8.49 0.86 -1.28
N ASN A 54 -8.39 1.82 -0.36
CA ASN A 54 -7.47 1.79 0.78
C ASN A 54 -7.71 0.58 1.68
N GLU A 55 -8.97 0.26 1.99
CA GLU A 55 -9.34 -0.90 2.81
C GLU A 55 -8.92 -2.22 2.16
N LYS A 56 -9.14 -2.37 0.85
CA LYS A 56 -8.70 -3.55 0.09
C LYS A 56 -7.18 -3.62 -0.01
N PHE A 57 -6.55 -2.47 -0.28
CA PHE A 57 -5.10 -2.36 -0.43
C PHE A 57 -4.37 -2.68 0.87
N ALA A 58 -4.92 -2.28 2.03
CA ALA A 58 -4.30 -2.51 3.32
C ALA A 58 -4.10 -4.00 3.64
N GLN A 59 -5.01 -4.88 3.18
CA GLN A 59 -4.80 -6.33 3.35
C GLN A 59 -3.65 -6.83 2.47
N LEU A 60 -3.67 -6.50 1.18
CA LEU A 60 -2.61 -6.90 0.25
C LEU A 60 -1.23 -6.37 0.69
N TYR A 61 -1.18 -5.13 1.18
CA TYR A 61 0.04 -4.51 1.70
C TYR A 61 0.58 -5.27 2.91
N ARG A 62 -0.28 -5.70 3.84
CA ARG A 62 0.14 -6.52 4.99
C ARG A 62 0.74 -7.84 4.56
N ASP A 63 0.07 -8.54 3.64
CA ASP A 63 0.52 -9.86 3.17
C ASP A 63 1.93 -9.77 2.54
N ILE A 64 2.18 -8.74 1.72
CA ILE A 64 3.50 -8.52 1.11
C ILE A 64 4.54 -8.06 2.14
N TYR A 65 4.15 -7.19 3.08
CA TYR A 65 5.06 -6.71 4.12
C TYR A 65 5.52 -7.84 5.07
N GLU A 66 4.64 -8.81 5.37
CA GLU A 66 5.00 -9.98 6.17
C GLU A 66 6.04 -10.85 5.46
N VAL A 67 5.93 -11.00 4.12
CA VAL A 67 6.92 -11.71 3.31
C VAL A 67 8.26 -10.98 3.31
N ASP A 68 8.26 -9.65 3.14
CA ASP A 68 9.45 -8.81 3.20
C ASP A 68 10.16 -8.89 4.56
N LEU A 69 9.38 -8.86 5.65
CA LEU A 69 9.89 -9.02 7.01
C LEU A 69 10.53 -10.40 7.22
N ALA A 70 9.90 -11.47 6.71
CA ALA A 70 10.42 -12.83 6.81
C ALA A 70 11.74 -13.03 6.06
N PHE A 71 12.00 -12.23 5.01
CA PHE A 71 13.24 -12.24 4.24
C PHE A 71 14.33 -11.32 4.79
N SER A 72 13.96 -10.40 5.67
CA SER A 72 14.87 -9.46 6.35
C SER A 72 15.53 -10.05 7.61
N ASP A 73 14.98 -11.15 8.15
CA ASP A 73 15.49 -11.93 9.30
C ASP A 73 16.46 -13.05 8.87
#